data_AF-A0A949TG70-F1
#
_entry.id   AF-A0A949TG70-F1
#
_cell.length_a   1.000
_cell.length_b   1.000
_cell.length_c   1.000
_cell.angle_alpha   90.00
_cell.angle_beta   90.00
_cell.angle_gamma   90.00
#
_symmetry.space_group_name_H-M   'P 1'
#
loop_
_entity.id
_entity.type
_entity.pdbx_description
1 polymer ?
#
loop_
_entity_poly.entity_id
_entity_poly.type
_entity_poly.pdbx_seq_one_letter_code
_entity_poly.pdbx_strand_id
1 'polypeptide(L)'
;MQVPSSKNQQEDNQPAPELHAEVENLSNIASNIAIDSEMQAKIQNLLAQIKKSLRQKKLSIEMQRELAKLLSLMSTLDYSNPQQVDILDLAISILLENKEDTSSNQNSNFPEKVSDKNCGNLVFVREARRQIAIQSREYPNPFSAIIKGTGGAYNRLLSGLSWFFIIFVVCPLLGIGATFIVFNIFDFTKQDVNNQQKQTIKFEAKLNQKDEEIITAKELSNTFRASLSRVNDELKFLVDEQEAAEENNIFVPLIKIQDIQKNIEKELKFATKKENAEPFSNLEATQNRIAKINPTEIEAGNQNPSQLILFTDWFVKQDLFFISLAVSMGALGSAISVIVRANKFIEQGKAGESDLFFTGFFRPIVGMSFAIFAVALIESGIFSGIFRITERENRNVYLYMAIAFVAGFSERLVEDVVLKTENTLTGFNSRHDKLNK
;
A
#
# COMPACT_ATOMS: atom_id res chain seq x y z
N MET A 1 -21.36 78.48 22.02
CA MET A 1 -20.87 77.11 21.77
C MET A 1 -20.02 76.70 22.95
N GLN A 2 -20.55 75.82 23.81
CA GLN A 2 -19.86 75.29 24.99
C GLN A 2 -18.96 74.13 24.57
N VAL A 3 -17.68 74.21 24.91
CA VAL A 3 -16.70 73.14 24.74
C VAL A 3 -16.94 72.09 25.83
N PRO A 4 -17.06 70.79 25.51
CA PRO A 4 -17.27 69.77 26.52
C PRO A 4 -15.98 69.55 27.32
N SER A 5 -16.13 69.63 28.65
CA SER A 5 -15.11 69.35 29.65
C SER A 5 -14.65 67.88 29.55
N SER A 6 -13.37 67.68 29.24
CA SER A 6 -12.71 66.38 29.23
C SER A 6 -12.62 65.82 30.65
N LYS A 7 -13.52 64.91 31.00
CA LYS A 7 -13.39 64.08 32.19
C LYS A 7 -12.14 63.20 32.03
N ASN A 8 -11.14 63.45 32.87
CA ASN A 8 -10.00 62.57 33.10
C ASN A 8 -10.52 61.20 33.57
N GLN A 9 -10.61 60.24 32.65
CA GLN A 9 -10.67 58.82 32.99
C GLN A 9 -9.25 58.40 33.39
N GLN A 10 -8.98 58.42 34.70
CA GLN A 10 -7.95 57.55 35.27
C GLN A 10 -8.49 56.12 35.15
N GLU A 11 -8.26 55.49 33.99
CA GLU A 11 -8.35 54.04 33.88
C GLU A 11 -7.31 53.44 34.84
N ASP A 12 -7.83 52.68 35.79
CA ASP A 12 -7.05 51.96 36.77
C ASP A 12 -6.15 50.96 36.04
N ASN A 13 -4.87 51.34 35.91
CA ASN A 13 -3.82 50.60 35.23
C ASN A 13 -3.40 49.37 36.07
N GLN A 14 -4.35 48.47 36.33
CA GLN A 14 -4.05 47.13 36.82
C GLN A 14 -3.58 46.26 35.63
N PRO A 15 -2.47 45.53 35.76
CA PRO A 15 -2.02 44.61 34.72
C PRO A 15 -3.14 43.59 34.44
N ALA A 16 -3.43 43.37 33.16
CA ALA A 16 -4.56 42.54 32.74
C ALA A 16 -4.43 41.12 33.34
N PRO A 17 -5.35 40.66 34.20
CA PRO A 17 -5.31 39.32 34.79
C PRO A 17 -5.26 38.20 33.74
N GLU A 18 -5.71 38.50 32.53
CA GLU A 18 -5.64 37.63 31.34
C GLU A 18 -4.20 37.21 31.01
N LEU A 19 -3.22 38.11 31.12
CA LEU A 19 -1.84 37.82 30.72
C LEU A 19 -1.14 36.85 31.68
N HIS A 20 -1.49 36.91 32.98
CA HIS A 20 -1.03 35.94 33.96
C HIS A 20 -1.61 34.53 33.70
N ALA A 21 -2.89 34.45 33.33
CA ALA A 21 -3.54 33.20 32.99
C ALA A 21 -2.94 32.54 31.73
N GLU A 22 -2.61 33.33 30.71
CA GLU A 22 -2.03 32.82 29.47
C GLU A 22 -0.61 32.26 29.68
N VAL A 23 0.22 32.93 30.49
CA VAL A 23 1.56 32.44 30.88
C VAL A 23 1.46 31.11 31.65
N GLU A 24 0.48 30.97 32.55
CA GLU A 24 0.28 29.74 33.31
C GLU A 24 -0.21 28.58 32.43
N ASN A 25 -1.11 28.86 31.48
CA ASN A 25 -1.55 27.87 30.50
C ASN A 25 -0.38 27.37 29.62
N LEU A 26 0.45 28.28 29.12
CA LEU A 26 1.63 27.93 28.30
C LEU A 26 2.65 27.09 29.07
N SER A 27 2.84 27.37 30.37
CA SER A 27 3.71 26.57 31.24
C SER A 27 3.23 25.11 31.34
N ASN A 28 1.92 24.89 31.44
CA ASN A 28 1.33 23.56 31.53
C ASN A 28 1.37 22.81 30.19
N ILE A 29 1.27 23.52 29.06
CA ILE A 29 1.42 22.92 27.73
C ILE A 29 2.87 22.47 27.53
N ALA A 30 3.84 23.33 27.85
CA ALA A 30 5.26 23.03 27.68
C ALA A 30 5.77 21.87 28.55
N SER A 31 5.12 21.56 29.68
CA SER A 31 5.48 20.40 30.50
C SER A 31 5.01 19.06 29.93
N ASN A 32 4.02 19.07 29.02
CA ASN A 32 3.34 17.86 28.53
C ASN A 32 3.77 17.42 27.12
N ILE A 33 4.50 18.25 26.37
CA ILE A 33 4.96 17.89 25.02
C ILE A 33 6.30 17.17 25.13
N ALA A 34 6.43 16.02 24.45
CA ALA A 34 7.69 15.30 24.31
C ALA A 34 8.64 16.07 23.36
N ILE A 35 9.31 17.09 23.90
CA ILE A 35 10.31 17.91 23.21
C ILE A 35 11.70 17.46 23.68
N ASP A 36 12.72 17.72 22.87
CA ASP A 36 14.10 17.65 23.31
C ASP A 36 14.31 18.40 24.64
N SER A 37 15.02 17.74 25.57
CA SER A 37 15.16 18.19 26.95
C SER A 37 15.82 19.58 27.07
N GLU A 38 16.73 19.91 26.16
CA GLU A 38 17.39 21.22 26.10
C GLU A 38 16.39 22.32 25.74
N MET A 39 15.55 22.07 24.74
CA MET A 39 14.62 23.08 24.26
C MET A 39 13.45 23.30 25.21
N GLN A 40 13.00 22.24 25.88
CA GLN A 40 12.05 22.35 26.98
C GLN A 40 12.62 23.24 28.10
N ALA A 41 13.90 23.07 28.46
CA ALA A 41 14.55 23.89 29.47
C ALA A 41 14.63 25.37 29.06
N LYS A 42 14.96 25.66 27.79
CA LYS A 42 14.95 27.04 27.25
C LYS A 42 13.57 27.70 27.38
N ILE A 43 12.50 27.01 26.98
CA ILE A 43 11.12 27.53 27.04
C ILE A 43 10.69 27.79 28.49
N GLN A 44 11.01 26.86 29.40
CA GLN A 44 10.70 27.01 30.82
C GLN A 44 11.46 28.21 31.44
N ASN A 45 12.72 28.41 31.06
CA ASN A 45 13.50 29.56 31.50
C ASN A 45 12.89 30.88 31.00
N LEU A 46 12.48 30.91 29.72
CA LEU A 46 11.79 32.06 29.14
C LEU A 46 10.49 32.41 29.87
N LEU A 47 9.63 31.41 30.11
CA LEU A 47 8.39 31.60 30.86
C LEU A 47 8.66 32.09 32.29
N ALA A 48 9.69 31.58 32.95
CA ALA A 48 10.11 32.04 34.26
C ALA A 48 10.58 33.50 34.24
N GLN A 49 11.37 33.90 33.23
CA GLN A 49 11.83 35.28 33.05
C GLN A 49 10.67 36.25 32.81
N ILE A 50 9.71 35.86 31.98
CA ILE A 50 8.48 36.64 31.72
C ILE A 50 7.67 36.79 33.00
N LYS A 51 7.41 35.70 33.73
CA LYS A 51 6.66 35.70 34.99
C LYS A 51 7.33 36.56 36.05
N LYS A 52 8.65 36.49 36.17
CA LYS A 52 9.44 37.34 37.08
C LYS A 52 9.29 38.81 36.71
N SER A 53 9.42 39.14 35.42
CA SER A 53 9.37 40.52 34.94
C SER A 53 7.98 41.15 35.09
N LEU A 54 6.92 40.38 34.87
CA LEU A 54 5.53 40.80 35.10
C LEU A 54 5.22 41.10 36.57
N ARG A 55 5.81 40.34 37.50
CA ARG A 55 5.63 40.57 38.94
C ARG A 55 6.40 41.78 39.46
N GLN A 56 7.56 42.06 38.88
CA GLN A 56 8.48 43.07 39.38
C GLN A 56 8.27 44.45 38.76
N LYS A 57 7.73 44.54 37.53
CA LYS A 57 7.69 45.79 36.76
C LYS A 57 6.28 46.13 36.28
N LYS A 58 5.93 47.41 36.36
CA LYS A 58 4.76 47.98 35.68
C LYS A 58 5.11 48.22 34.21
N LEU A 59 4.92 47.21 33.37
CA LEU A 59 5.09 47.33 31.91
C LEU A 59 4.04 48.28 31.32
N SER A 60 4.39 49.02 30.26
CA SER A 60 3.41 49.80 29.51
C SER A 60 2.37 48.90 28.85
N ILE A 61 1.17 49.44 28.59
CA ILE A 61 0.07 48.70 27.97
C ILE A 61 0.49 48.14 26.60
N GLU A 62 1.27 48.90 25.83
CA GLU A 62 1.78 48.48 24.52
C GLU A 62 2.74 47.30 24.64
N MET A 63 3.64 47.31 25.62
CA MET A 63 4.56 46.20 25.88
C MET A 63 3.82 44.96 26.35
N GLN A 64 2.83 45.11 27.24
CA GLN A 64 1.97 43.99 27.67
C GLN A 64 1.23 43.37 26.48
N ARG A 65 0.68 44.21 25.59
CA ARG A 65 -0.04 43.75 24.39
C ARG A 65 0.87 43.02 23.40
N GLU A 66 2.10 43.50 23.16
CA GLU A 66 3.04 42.78 22.28
C GLU A 66 3.58 41.50 22.94
N LEU A 67 3.80 41.50 24.25
CA LEU A 67 4.17 40.30 25.00
C LEU A 67 3.10 39.21 24.89
N ALA A 68 1.82 39.54 25.07
CA ALA A 68 0.71 38.60 24.85
C ALA A 68 0.70 38.03 23.42
N LYS A 69 0.96 38.86 22.39
CA LYS A 69 1.05 38.39 21.01
C LYS A 69 2.24 37.45 20.79
N LEU A 70 3.39 37.68 21.42
CA LEU A 70 4.53 36.78 21.36
C LEU A 70 4.25 35.45 22.07
N LEU A 71 3.59 35.50 23.22
CA LEU A 71 3.19 34.33 24.00
C LEU A 71 2.19 33.45 23.24
N SER A 72 1.20 34.05 22.57
CA SER A 72 0.27 33.28 21.74
C SER A 72 0.97 32.60 20.55
N LEU A 73 2.00 33.23 19.96
CA LEU A 73 2.84 32.56 18.95
C LEU A 73 3.60 31.38 19.52
N MET A 74 4.01 31.43 20.79
CA MET A 74 4.76 30.34 21.42
C MET A 74 3.98 29.02 21.41
N SER A 75 2.66 29.07 21.56
CA SER A 75 1.79 27.88 21.45
C SER A 75 1.78 27.24 20.05
N THR A 76 2.14 28.03 19.02
CA THR A 76 2.13 27.62 17.60
C THR A 76 3.52 27.36 17.03
N LEU A 77 4.57 27.52 17.83
CA LEU A 77 5.94 27.31 17.39
C LEU A 77 6.18 25.85 17.01
N ASP A 78 6.88 25.65 15.90
CA ASP A 78 7.42 24.33 15.59
C ASP A 78 8.69 24.14 16.41
N TYR A 79 8.57 23.31 17.45
CA TYR A 79 9.65 23.03 18.36
C TYR A 79 10.81 22.24 17.70
N SER A 80 10.67 21.84 16.45
CA SER A 80 11.76 21.23 15.68
C SER A 80 12.77 22.26 15.14
N ASN A 81 12.44 23.56 15.18
CA ASN A 81 13.29 24.63 14.66
C ASN A 81 13.84 25.53 15.79
N PRO A 82 15.10 25.31 16.23
CA PRO A 82 15.68 26.08 17.35
C PRO A 82 15.79 27.58 17.06
N GLN A 83 15.90 27.97 15.79
CA GLN A 83 16.02 29.39 15.41
C GLN A 83 14.78 30.19 15.77
N GLN A 84 13.58 29.60 15.69
CA GLN A 84 12.35 30.31 16.06
C GLN A 84 12.31 30.60 17.56
N VAL A 85 12.81 29.66 18.37
CA VAL A 85 12.92 29.81 19.83
C VAL A 85 13.97 30.86 20.17
N ASP A 86 15.11 30.88 19.49
CA ASP A 86 16.17 31.88 19.72
C ASP A 86 15.71 33.30 19.30
N ILE A 87 14.95 33.44 18.21
CA ILE A 87 14.35 34.74 17.80
C ILE A 87 13.30 35.19 18.83
N LEU A 88 12.47 34.26 19.32
CA LEU A 88 11.49 34.56 20.36
C LEU A 88 12.18 34.99 21.66
N ASP A 89 13.24 34.29 22.06
CA ASP A 89 14.06 34.62 23.22
C ASP A 89 14.64 36.03 23.13
N LEU A 90 15.27 36.34 21.99
CA LEU A 90 15.82 37.67 21.73
C LEU A 90 14.74 38.76 21.77
N ALA A 91 13.57 38.52 21.17
CA ALA A 91 12.47 39.48 21.18
C ALA A 91 11.93 39.73 22.60
N ILE A 92 11.78 38.68 23.40
CA ILE A 92 11.34 38.79 24.80
C ILE A 92 12.40 39.49 25.64
N SER A 93 13.67 39.14 25.45
CA SER A 93 14.79 39.76 26.16
C SER A 93 14.87 41.26 25.87
N ILE A 94 14.82 41.69 24.61
CA ILE A 94 14.81 43.11 24.22
C ILE A 94 13.57 43.85 24.74
N LEU A 95 12.42 43.17 24.80
CA LEU A 95 11.19 43.74 25.36
C LEU A 95 11.28 43.91 26.88
N LEU A 96 11.98 43.03 27.58
CA LEU A 96 12.09 43.04 29.05
C LEU A 96 13.36 43.71 29.59
N GLU A 97 14.34 43.97 28.71
CA GLU A 97 15.61 44.60 29.02
C GLU A 97 15.36 45.99 29.61
N ASN A 98 15.73 46.14 30.89
CA ASN A 98 15.57 47.38 31.61
C ASN A 98 16.69 48.32 31.20
N LYS A 99 16.36 49.55 30.86
CA LYS A 99 17.27 50.67 31.14
C LYS A 99 17.23 50.94 32.64
N GLU A 100 17.83 50.06 33.42
CA GLU A 100 18.19 50.39 34.78
C GLU A 100 19.27 51.47 34.71
N ASP A 101 18.85 52.68 35.09
CA ASP A 101 19.69 53.69 35.72
C ASP A 101 20.93 54.16 34.93
N THR A 102 20.71 54.83 33.80
CA THR A 102 21.55 56.00 33.51
C THR A 102 21.10 57.16 34.40
N SER A 103 21.24 57.00 35.71
CA SER A 103 21.10 58.05 36.72
C SER A 103 22.43 58.79 36.93
N SER A 104 23.18 59.05 35.85
CA SER A 104 24.37 59.90 35.92
C SER A 104 23.97 61.36 35.67
N ASN A 105 23.51 62.00 36.74
CA ASN A 105 23.90 63.36 37.13
C ASN A 105 24.26 64.34 35.97
N GLN A 106 23.25 64.83 35.23
CA GLN A 106 23.44 66.01 34.38
C GLN A 106 22.41 67.08 34.73
N ASN A 107 22.89 68.07 35.50
CA ASN A 107 22.25 69.37 35.72
C ASN A 107 22.21 70.18 34.42
N SER A 108 21.33 69.81 33.49
CA SER A 108 21.00 70.67 32.35
C SER A 108 19.53 71.04 32.38
N ASN A 109 19.26 72.31 32.71
CA ASN A 109 17.93 72.94 32.78
C ASN A 109 17.26 73.13 31.41
N PHE A 110 17.33 72.14 30.51
CA PHE A 110 16.57 72.18 29.26
C PHE A 110 15.27 71.38 29.39
N PRO A 111 14.14 71.88 28.88
CA PRO A 111 12.90 71.12 28.81
C PRO A 111 13.10 69.97 27.82
N GLU A 112 13.51 68.83 28.36
CA GLU A 112 13.79 67.62 27.62
C GLU A 112 12.45 67.06 27.12
N LYS A 113 12.21 67.22 25.81
CA LYS A 113 11.19 66.44 25.10
C LYS A 113 11.44 64.99 25.44
N VAL A 114 10.51 64.38 26.18
CA VAL A 114 10.45 62.93 26.45
C VAL A 114 10.46 62.24 25.09
N SER A 115 11.65 61.94 24.58
CA SER A 115 11.78 61.33 23.25
C SER A 115 11.41 59.87 23.41
N ASP A 116 10.52 59.39 22.54
CA ASP A 116 9.97 58.04 22.42
C ASP A 116 11.04 56.96 22.16
N LYS A 117 12.10 56.88 22.95
CA LYS A 117 13.14 55.84 22.84
C LYS A 117 12.56 54.44 23.06
N ASN A 118 11.43 54.31 23.74
CA ASN A 118 10.71 53.03 23.90
C ASN A 118 10.06 52.53 22.60
N CYS A 119 9.90 53.36 21.56
CA CYS A 119 9.37 52.92 20.28
C CYS A 119 10.35 52.01 19.50
N GLY A 120 11.67 52.14 19.72
CA GLY A 120 12.67 51.34 19.01
C GLY A 120 12.56 49.85 19.29
N ASN A 121 12.43 49.47 20.57
CA ASN A 121 12.33 48.06 20.98
C ASN A 121 11.02 47.43 20.47
N LEU A 122 9.92 48.19 20.43
CA LEU A 122 8.64 47.71 19.90
C LEU A 122 8.70 47.44 18.39
N VAL A 123 9.46 48.21 17.61
CA VAL A 123 9.64 47.96 16.17
C VAL A 123 10.39 46.66 15.94
N PHE A 124 11.48 46.42 16.69
CA PHE A 124 12.23 45.17 16.61
C PHE A 124 11.34 43.97 16.97
N VAL A 125 10.60 44.06 18.07
CA VAL A 125 9.71 42.99 18.53
C VAL A 125 8.61 42.68 17.51
N ARG A 126 8.03 43.71 16.88
CA ARG A 126 7.04 43.52 15.81
C ARG A 126 7.63 42.82 14.58
N GLU A 127 8.89 43.11 14.24
CA GLU A 127 9.58 42.48 13.12
C GLU A 127 9.98 41.03 13.45
N ALA A 128 10.48 40.76 14.66
CA ALA A 128 10.76 39.40 15.13
C ALA A 128 9.49 38.54 15.11
N ARG A 129 8.36 39.08 15.59
CA ARG A 129 7.04 38.44 15.51
C ARG A 129 6.64 38.14 14.06
N ARG A 130 6.88 39.07 13.14
CA ARG A 130 6.62 38.89 11.71
C ARG A 130 7.48 37.77 11.13
N GLN A 131 8.77 37.71 11.47
CA GLN A 131 9.67 36.66 11.01
C GLN A 131 9.28 35.27 11.55
N ILE A 132 8.93 35.16 12.84
CA ILE A 132 8.44 33.90 13.42
C ILE A 132 7.16 33.45 12.71
N ALA A 133 6.21 34.36 12.46
CA ALA A 133 4.96 34.05 11.77
C ALA A 133 5.17 33.67 10.30
N ILE A 134 6.19 34.22 9.64
CA ILE A 134 6.59 33.84 8.28
C ILE A 134 7.21 32.45 8.31
N GLN A 135 8.19 32.21 9.19
CA GLN A 135 8.86 30.91 9.31
C GLN A 135 7.89 29.80 9.73
N SER A 136 6.97 30.03 10.65
CA SER A 136 5.97 29.03 11.06
C SER A 136 4.95 28.72 9.95
N ARG A 137 4.74 29.64 9.00
CA ARG A 137 3.92 29.41 7.81
C ARG A 137 4.71 28.87 6.62
N GLU A 138 6.01 29.11 6.53
CA GLU A 138 6.87 28.74 5.40
C GLU A 138 7.39 27.31 5.47
N TYR A 139 7.37 26.66 6.64
CA TYR A 139 7.82 25.27 6.80
C TYR A 139 6.69 24.29 7.19
N PRO A 140 5.54 24.21 6.47
CA PRO A 140 4.70 23.04 6.59
C PRO A 140 5.52 21.82 6.16
N ASN A 141 5.40 20.71 6.88
CA ASN A 141 6.07 19.44 6.56
C ASN A 141 6.22 19.27 5.04
N PRO A 142 7.45 19.14 4.51
CA PRO A 142 7.72 19.26 3.06
C PRO A 142 6.86 18.27 2.26
N PHE A 143 6.61 17.10 2.80
CA PHE A 143 5.70 16.10 2.21
C PHE A 143 4.24 16.56 2.14
N SER A 144 3.73 17.23 3.17
CA SER A 144 2.35 17.76 3.19
C SER A 144 2.20 18.90 2.17
N ALA A 145 3.20 19.77 2.06
CA ALA A 145 3.23 20.83 1.06
C ALA A 145 3.21 20.27 -0.38
N ILE A 146 4.02 19.23 -0.63
CA ILE A 146 4.05 18.51 -1.91
C ILE A 146 2.70 17.81 -2.18
N ILE A 147 2.06 17.17 -1.20
CA ILE A 147 0.78 16.49 -1.44
C ILE A 147 -0.35 17.50 -1.70
N LYS A 148 -0.39 18.59 -0.92
CA LYS A 148 -1.44 19.61 -1.02
C LYS A 148 -1.22 20.60 -2.18
N GLY A 149 -0.05 20.60 -2.80
CA GLY A 149 0.31 21.59 -3.82
C GLY A 149 0.41 23.01 -3.26
N THR A 150 0.62 23.15 -1.96
CA THR A 150 0.77 24.44 -1.29
C THR A 150 2.24 24.78 -1.10
N GLY A 151 2.58 26.07 -1.14
CA GLY A 151 3.95 26.56 -0.93
C GLY A 151 4.56 27.19 -2.19
N GLY A 152 5.89 27.31 -2.18
CA GLY A 152 6.64 27.97 -3.26
C GLY A 152 6.51 27.28 -4.61
N ALA A 153 6.91 27.99 -5.67
CA ALA A 153 6.87 27.53 -7.05
C ALA A 153 7.50 26.12 -7.25
N TYR A 154 8.60 25.85 -6.55
CA TYR A 154 9.27 24.55 -6.57
C TYR A 154 8.41 23.42 -5.97
N ASN A 155 7.75 23.66 -4.83
CA ASN A 155 6.87 22.68 -4.19
C ASN A 155 5.66 22.36 -5.05
N ARG A 156 5.12 23.35 -5.78
CA ARG A 156 4.00 23.16 -6.72
C ARG A 156 4.41 22.29 -7.91
N LEU A 157 5.59 22.52 -8.47
CA LEU A 157 6.14 21.69 -9.55
C LEU A 157 6.35 20.24 -9.06
N LEU A 158 6.98 20.06 -7.91
CA LEU A 158 7.18 18.75 -7.29
C LEU A 158 5.87 18.07 -6.90
N SER A 159 4.86 18.84 -6.50
CA SER A 159 3.52 18.34 -6.21
C SER A 159 2.89 17.70 -7.43
N GLY A 160 2.89 18.40 -8.57
CA GLY A 160 2.38 17.86 -9.83
C GLY A 160 3.13 16.59 -10.24
N LEU A 161 4.45 16.60 -10.09
CA LEU A 161 5.28 15.44 -10.38
C LEU A 161 4.97 14.25 -9.45
N SER A 162 4.79 14.51 -8.16
CA SER A 162 4.48 13.47 -7.16
C SER A 162 3.11 12.85 -7.40
N TRP A 163 2.10 13.68 -7.69
CA TRP A 163 0.76 13.20 -8.06
C TRP A 163 0.78 12.34 -9.32
N PHE A 164 1.60 12.70 -10.30
CA PHE A 164 1.80 11.88 -11.48
C PHE A 164 2.37 10.50 -11.11
N PHE A 165 3.43 10.41 -10.30
CA PHE A 165 3.99 9.13 -9.86
C PHE A 165 2.97 8.30 -9.05
N ILE A 166 2.19 8.93 -8.19
CA ILE A 166 1.14 8.24 -7.43
C ILE A 166 0.10 7.63 -8.38
N ILE A 167 -0.43 8.42 -9.31
CA ILE A 167 -1.53 8.00 -10.20
C ILE A 167 -1.07 6.99 -11.26
N PHE A 168 0.10 7.19 -11.85
CA PHE A 168 0.53 6.40 -13.01
C PHE A 168 1.58 5.33 -12.71
N VAL A 169 2.21 5.36 -11.54
CA VAL A 169 3.21 4.34 -11.15
C VAL A 169 2.71 3.55 -9.95
N VAL A 170 2.39 4.22 -8.84
CA VAL A 170 2.00 3.54 -7.60
C VAL A 170 0.62 2.90 -7.71
N CYS A 171 -0.40 3.62 -8.20
CA CYS A 171 -1.76 3.09 -8.33
C CYS A 171 -1.83 1.86 -9.26
N PRO A 172 -1.19 1.84 -10.44
CA PRO A 172 -1.17 0.64 -11.28
C PRO A 172 -0.38 -0.50 -10.65
N LEU A 173 0.75 -0.24 -9.96
CA LEU A 173 1.48 -1.28 -9.24
C LEU A 173 0.61 -1.92 -8.14
N LEU A 174 -0.09 -1.10 -7.36
CA LEU A 174 -1.02 -1.58 -6.32
C LEU A 174 -2.24 -2.26 -6.92
N GLY A 175 -2.79 -1.73 -8.02
CA GLY A 175 -3.94 -2.29 -8.73
C GLY A 175 -3.62 -3.64 -9.37
N ILE A 176 -2.54 -3.73 -10.14
CA ILE A 176 -2.06 -4.98 -10.74
C ILE A 176 -1.71 -5.97 -9.63
N GLY A 177 -1.01 -5.55 -8.58
CA GLY A 177 -0.71 -6.41 -7.43
C GLY A 177 -1.97 -6.95 -6.75
N ALA A 178 -2.98 -6.10 -6.52
CA ALA A 178 -4.25 -6.51 -5.94
C ALA A 178 -5.01 -7.48 -6.86
N THR A 179 -5.07 -7.21 -8.17
CA THR A 179 -5.69 -8.13 -9.12
C THR A 179 -4.97 -9.48 -9.15
N PHE A 180 -3.63 -9.50 -9.13
CA PHE A 180 -2.85 -10.73 -9.10
C PHE A 180 -3.14 -11.55 -7.83
N ILE A 181 -3.28 -10.90 -6.67
CA ILE A 181 -3.66 -11.57 -5.42
C ILE A 181 -5.07 -12.16 -5.53
N VAL A 182 -6.04 -11.41 -6.05
CA VAL A 182 -7.43 -11.89 -6.22
C VAL A 182 -7.50 -13.06 -7.20
N PHE A 183 -6.78 -12.99 -8.33
CA PHE A 183 -6.72 -14.08 -9.30
C PHE A 183 -6.06 -15.34 -8.71
N ASN A 184 -4.96 -15.20 -7.96
CA ASN A 184 -4.33 -16.35 -7.30
C ASN A 184 -5.23 -17.00 -6.24
N ILE A 185 -5.99 -16.21 -5.47
CA ILE A 185 -6.97 -16.74 -4.51
C ILE A 185 -8.09 -17.49 -5.25
N PHE A 186 -8.56 -16.95 -6.37
CA PHE A 186 -9.60 -17.59 -7.17
C PHE A 186 -9.13 -18.90 -7.81
N ASP A 187 -7.91 -18.94 -8.35
CA ASP A 187 -7.33 -20.17 -8.91
C ASP A 187 -7.10 -21.23 -7.82
N PHE A 188 -6.64 -20.82 -6.64
CA PHE A 188 -6.46 -21.72 -5.49
C PHE A 188 -7.79 -22.35 -5.05
N THR A 189 -8.84 -21.54 -4.94
CA THR A 189 -10.19 -22.04 -4.58
C THR A 189 -10.76 -22.98 -5.64
N LYS A 190 -10.55 -22.71 -6.94
CA LYS A 190 -10.99 -23.59 -8.02
C LYS A 190 -10.23 -24.93 -8.01
N GLN A 191 -8.93 -24.91 -7.70
CA GLN A 191 -8.13 -26.13 -7.57
C GLN A 191 -8.59 -26.96 -6.36
N ASP A 192 -8.93 -26.32 -5.25
CA ASP A 192 -9.41 -27.02 -4.05
C ASP A 192 -10.78 -27.68 -4.28
N VAL A 193 -11.72 -27.00 -4.95
CA VAL A 193 -13.03 -27.57 -5.31
C VAL A 193 -12.87 -28.82 -6.19
N ASN A 194 -11.97 -28.79 -7.18
CA ASN A 194 -11.69 -29.95 -8.02
C ASN A 194 -11.06 -31.13 -7.24
N ASN A 195 -10.21 -30.83 -6.25
CA ASN A 195 -9.61 -31.86 -5.40
C ASN A 195 -10.65 -32.46 -4.44
N GLN A 196 -11.54 -31.66 -3.87
CA GLN A 196 -12.65 -32.16 -3.05
C GLN A 196 -13.61 -33.03 -3.85
N GLN A 197 -13.96 -32.64 -5.08
CA GLN A 197 -14.81 -33.44 -5.95
C GLN A 197 -14.17 -34.79 -6.32
N LYS A 198 -12.84 -34.84 -6.50
CA LYS A 198 -12.12 -36.11 -6.68
C LYS A 198 -12.15 -36.99 -5.42
N GLN A 199 -12.15 -36.39 -4.23
CA GLN A 199 -12.27 -37.13 -2.97
C GLN A 199 -13.67 -37.67 -2.75
N THR A 200 -14.72 -36.91 -3.07
CA THR A 200 -16.12 -37.37 -2.94
C THR A 200 -16.38 -38.56 -3.87
N ILE A 201 -15.94 -38.49 -5.14
CA ILE A 201 -16.05 -39.62 -6.08
C ILE A 201 -15.32 -40.88 -5.56
N LYS A 202 -14.14 -40.71 -4.96
CA LYS A 202 -13.40 -41.83 -4.34
C LYS A 202 -14.12 -42.41 -3.12
N PHE A 203 -14.79 -41.57 -2.33
CA PHE A 203 -15.53 -42.01 -1.14
C PHE A 203 -16.82 -42.74 -1.53
N GLU A 204 -17.52 -42.24 -2.53
CA GLU A 204 -18.73 -42.86 -3.10
C GLU A 204 -18.41 -44.24 -3.68
N ALA A 205 -17.30 -44.38 -4.42
CA ALA A 205 -16.85 -45.69 -4.92
C ALA A 205 -16.55 -46.69 -3.78
N LYS A 206 -15.98 -46.23 -2.65
CA LYS A 206 -15.74 -47.07 -1.47
C LYS A 206 -17.03 -47.47 -0.75
N LEU A 207 -18.02 -46.58 -0.69
CA LEU A 207 -19.33 -46.89 -0.12
C LEU A 207 -20.05 -47.96 -0.95
N ASN A 208 -20.08 -47.80 -2.27
CA ASN A 208 -20.70 -48.78 -3.16
C ASN A 208 -20.02 -50.16 -3.04
N GLN A 209 -18.69 -50.19 -2.91
CA GLN A 209 -17.96 -51.44 -2.66
C GLN A 209 -18.37 -52.08 -1.32
N LYS A 210 -18.53 -51.27 -0.26
CA LYS A 210 -18.95 -51.78 1.06
C LYS A 210 -20.39 -52.29 1.05
N ASP A 211 -21.27 -51.68 0.28
CA ASP A 211 -22.65 -52.16 0.12
C ASP A 211 -22.70 -53.52 -0.58
N GLU A 212 -21.85 -53.76 -1.59
CA GLU A 212 -21.71 -55.09 -2.22
C GLU A 212 -21.18 -56.15 -1.23
N GLU A 213 -20.21 -55.79 -0.38
CA GLU A 213 -19.72 -56.67 0.69
C GLU A 213 -20.83 -57.02 1.70
N ILE A 214 -21.72 -56.08 2.02
CA ILE A 214 -22.85 -56.31 2.93
C ILE A 214 -23.91 -57.23 2.27
N ILE A 215 -24.21 -57.01 0.99
CA ILE A 215 -25.17 -57.84 0.24
C ILE A 215 -24.65 -59.29 0.18
N THR A 216 -23.39 -59.48 -0.18
CA THR A 216 -22.77 -60.82 -0.26
C THR A 216 -22.71 -61.51 1.10
N ALA A 217 -22.37 -60.79 2.18
CA ALA A 217 -22.41 -61.33 3.53
C ALA A 217 -23.83 -61.75 3.96
N LYS A 218 -24.85 -60.98 3.56
CA LYS A 218 -26.26 -61.29 3.85
C LYS A 218 -26.74 -62.53 3.10
N GLU A 219 -26.35 -62.69 1.83
CA GLU A 219 -26.64 -63.90 1.05
C GLU A 219 -25.98 -65.14 1.65
N LEU A 220 -24.72 -65.01 2.09
CA LEU A 220 -24.00 -66.10 2.75
C LEU A 220 -24.67 -66.48 4.08
N SER A 221 -25.07 -65.49 4.88
CA SER A 221 -25.82 -65.72 6.12
C SER A 221 -27.17 -66.40 5.88
N ASN A 222 -27.89 -66.03 4.83
CA ASN A 222 -29.17 -66.67 4.47
C ASN A 222 -28.96 -68.11 4.02
N THR A 223 -27.92 -68.38 3.24
CA THR A 223 -27.55 -69.73 2.79
C THR A 223 -27.17 -70.62 3.98
N PHE A 224 -26.42 -70.08 4.94
CA PHE A 224 -26.07 -70.80 6.17
C PHE A 224 -27.31 -71.11 7.01
N ARG A 225 -28.23 -70.14 7.16
CA ARG A 225 -29.49 -70.35 7.88
C ARG A 225 -30.37 -71.42 7.24
N ALA A 226 -30.46 -71.45 5.91
CA ALA A 226 -31.20 -72.48 5.18
C ALA A 226 -30.58 -73.88 5.38
N SER A 227 -29.25 -73.96 5.40
CA SER A 227 -28.52 -75.22 5.64
C SER A 227 -28.75 -75.72 7.07
N LEU A 228 -28.70 -74.83 8.08
CA LEU A 228 -29.03 -75.17 9.47
C LEU A 228 -30.48 -75.66 9.64
N SER A 229 -31.44 -75.07 8.92
CA SER A 229 -32.84 -75.52 8.94
C SER A 229 -32.96 -76.96 8.44
N ARG A 230 -32.27 -77.30 7.33
CA ARG A 230 -32.29 -78.67 6.79
C ARG A 230 -31.71 -79.68 7.77
N VAL A 231 -30.59 -79.35 8.40
CA VAL A 231 -29.97 -80.22 9.43
C VAL A 231 -30.93 -80.43 10.61
N ASN A 232 -31.64 -79.38 11.03
CA ASN A 232 -32.63 -79.49 12.10
C ASN A 232 -33.82 -80.36 11.71
N ASP A 233 -34.30 -80.25 10.47
CA ASP A 233 -35.40 -81.08 9.94
C ASP A 233 -34.96 -82.55 9.82
N GLU A 234 -33.73 -82.82 9.37
CA GLU A 234 -33.15 -84.17 9.32
C GLU A 234 -32.98 -84.78 10.73
N LEU A 235 -32.50 -84.00 11.70
CA LEU A 235 -32.38 -84.45 13.09
C LEU A 235 -33.75 -84.77 13.68
N LYS A 236 -34.77 -83.93 13.43
CA LYS A 236 -36.12 -84.19 13.89
C LYS A 236 -36.67 -85.49 13.30
N PHE A 237 -36.49 -85.72 12.00
CA PHE A 237 -36.91 -86.97 11.36
C PHE A 237 -36.27 -88.20 12.01
N LEU A 238 -34.99 -88.12 12.37
CA LEU A 238 -34.31 -89.23 13.07
C LEU A 238 -34.83 -89.45 14.50
N VAL A 239 -35.13 -88.38 15.23
CA VAL A 239 -35.71 -88.49 16.57
C VAL A 239 -37.09 -89.17 16.49
N ASP A 240 -37.94 -88.72 15.56
CA ASP A 240 -39.25 -89.32 15.31
C ASP A 240 -39.12 -90.80 14.87
N GLU A 241 -38.13 -91.14 14.04
CA GLU A 241 -37.83 -92.54 13.61
C GLU A 241 -37.34 -93.40 14.79
N GLN A 242 -36.55 -92.83 15.70
CA GLN A 242 -36.07 -93.53 16.89
C GLN A 242 -37.20 -93.81 17.89
N GLU A 243 -38.07 -92.82 18.16
CA GLU A 243 -39.23 -93.00 19.05
C GLU A 243 -40.16 -94.11 18.52
N ALA A 244 -40.40 -94.16 17.20
CA ALA A 244 -41.20 -95.22 16.57
C ALA A 244 -40.51 -96.61 16.60
N ALA A 245 -39.18 -96.66 16.60
CA ALA A 245 -38.42 -97.92 16.68
C ALA A 245 -38.32 -98.47 18.12
N GLU A 246 -38.27 -97.58 19.13
CA GLU A 246 -38.30 -97.96 20.55
C GLU A 246 -39.62 -98.63 20.92
N GLU A 247 -40.76 -98.18 20.37
CA GLU A 247 -42.05 -98.88 20.53
C GLU A 247 -42.05 -100.32 19.96
N ASN A 248 -41.15 -100.61 19.02
CA ASN A 248 -41.05 -101.91 18.36
C ASN A 248 -39.86 -102.77 18.82
N ASN A 249 -39.08 -102.32 19.81
CA ASN A 249 -37.92 -103.04 20.37
C ASN A 249 -36.83 -103.40 19.34
N ILE A 250 -36.64 -102.55 18.32
CA ILE A 250 -35.61 -102.70 17.28
C ILE A 250 -34.48 -101.71 17.56
N PHE A 251 -33.26 -102.21 17.73
CA PHE A 251 -32.06 -101.40 17.98
C PHE A 251 -31.74 -100.52 16.76
N VAL A 252 -31.87 -99.20 16.91
CA VAL A 252 -31.56 -98.23 15.86
C VAL A 252 -30.03 -98.18 15.66
N PRO A 253 -29.52 -98.31 14.43
CA PRO A 253 -28.09 -98.39 14.20
C PRO A 253 -27.41 -97.00 14.35
N LEU A 254 -26.46 -96.94 15.28
CA LEU A 254 -25.48 -95.86 15.53
C LEU A 254 -24.79 -95.30 14.27
N ILE A 255 -24.86 -96.05 13.16
CA ILE A 255 -24.29 -95.73 11.84
C ILE A 255 -24.93 -94.46 11.24
N LYS A 256 -26.25 -94.25 11.39
CA LYS A 256 -26.92 -93.07 10.80
C LYS A 256 -26.47 -91.74 11.42
N ILE A 257 -26.19 -91.71 12.72
CA ILE A 257 -25.73 -90.50 13.42
C ILE A 257 -24.30 -90.13 12.99
N GLN A 258 -23.43 -91.12 12.79
CA GLN A 258 -22.07 -90.88 12.29
C GLN A 258 -22.07 -90.32 10.86
N ASP A 259 -23.00 -90.76 10.01
CA ASP A 259 -23.13 -90.24 8.66
C ASP A 259 -23.58 -88.78 8.65
N ILE A 260 -24.51 -88.39 9.54
CA ILE A 260 -24.91 -86.98 9.71
C ILE A 260 -23.74 -86.14 10.21
N GLN A 261 -23.00 -86.60 11.22
CA GLN A 261 -21.84 -85.87 11.73
C GLN A 261 -20.79 -85.66 10.64
N LYS A 262 -20.55 -86.68 9.80
CA LYS A 262 -19.62 -86.60 8.68
C LYS A 262 -20.10 -85.65 7.57
N ASN A 263 -21.40 -85.57 7.31
CA ASN A 263 -21.98 -84.60 6.40
C ASN A 263 -21.85 -83.16 6.94
N ILE A 264 -22.14 -82.95 8.23
CA ILE A 264 -21.97 -81.65 8.89
C ILE A 264 -20.51 -81.19 8.82
N GLU A 265 -19.55 -82.06 9.13
CA GLU A 265 -18.11 -81.73 9.03
C GLU A 265 -17.67 -81.43 7.58
N LYS A 266 -18.24 -82.14 6.61
CA LYS A 266 -17.94 -81.90 5.18
C LYS A 266 -18.48 -80.56 4.72
N GLU A 267 -19.69 -80.18 5.11
CA GLU A 267 -20.26 -78.87 4.79
C GLU A 267 -19.53 -77.74 5.52
N LEU A 268 -19.17 -77.91 6.80
CA LEU A 268 -18.33 -76.96 7.54
C LEU A 268 -16.98 -76.74 6.86
N LYS A 269 -16.28 -77.82 6.49
CA LYS A 269 -15.01 -77.70 5.74
C LYS A 269 -15.19 -77.06 4.38
N PHE A 270 -16.32 -77.29 3.70
CA PHE A 270 -16.62 -76.63 2.43
C PHE A 270 -16.85 -75.13 2.61
N ALA A 271 -17.62 -74.73 3.63
CA ALA A 271 -17.87 -73.33 3.97
C ALA A 271 -16.58 -72.61 4.36
N THR A 272 -15.76 -73.19 5.25
CA THR A 272 -14.47 -72.60 5.66
C THR A 272 -13.46 -72.57 4.52
N LYS A 273 -13.47 -73.55 3.61
CA LYS A 273 -12.61 -73.52 2.41
C LYS A 273 -13.06 -72.43 1.44
N LYS A 274 -14.37 -72.19 1.29
CA LYS A 274 -14.89 -71.12 0.42
C LYS A 274 -14.55 -69.72 0.96
N GLU A 275 -14.60 -69.53 2.28
CA GLU A 275 -14.17 -68.29 2.94
C GLU A 275 -12.67 -68.01 2.76
N ASN A 276 -11.82 -69.06 2.78
CA ASN A 276 -10.37 -68.92 2.62
C ASN A 276 -9.86 -68.99 1.17
N ALA A 277 -10.66 -69.50 0.22
CA ALA A 277 -10.25 -69.69 -1.18
C ALA A 277 -10.54 -68.48 -2.08
N GLU A 278 -11.33 -67.50 -1.62
CA GLU A 278 -11.43 -66.20 -2.31
C GLU A 278 -10.88 -65.05 -1.47
N PRO A 279 -9.56 -65.01 -1.16
CA PRO A 279 -8.94 -63.77 -0.75
C PRO A 279 -8.69 -62.95 -2.02
N PHE A 280 -9.57 -62.00 -2.31
CA PHE A 280 -9.26 -60.76 -3.03
C PHE A 280 -8.72 -60.83 -4.48
N SER A 281 -8.47 -62.00 -5.07
CA SER A 281 -7.84 -62.10 -6.40
C SER A 281 -8.76 -61.73 -7.56
N ASN A 282 -10.09 -61.85 -7.39
CA ASN A 282 -11.06 -61.30 -8.36
C ASN A 282 -11.27 -59.78 -8.20
N LEU A 283 -10.81 -59.16 -7.11
CA LEU A 283 -10.94 -57.72 -6.88
C LEU A 283 -9.99 -56.91 -7.79
N GLU A 284 -8.81 -57.46 -8.12
CA GLU A 284 -7.89 -56.86 -9.11
C GLU A 284 -8.48 -56.90 -10.52
N ALA A 285 -9.27 -57.91 -10.88
CA ALA A 285 -9.93 -57.98 -12.19
C ALA A 285 -11.07 -56.95 -12.31
N THR A 286 -11.80 -56.69 -11.22
CA THR A 286 -12.85 -55.67 -11.18
C THR A 286 -12.27 -54.24 -11.10
N GLN A 287 -11.20 -54.02 -10.32
CA GLN A 287 -10.45 -52.76 -10.34
C GLN A 287 -9.80 -52.48 -11.70
N ASN A 288 -9.23 -53.50 -12.36
CA ASN A 288 -8.72 -53.35 -13.72
C ASN A 288 -9.84 -53.14 -14.75
N ARG A 289 -11.06 -53.64 -14.54
CA ARG A 289 -12.22 -53.30 -15.38
C ARG A 289 -12.72 -51.88 -15.17
N ILE A 290 -12.77 -51.38 -13.93
CA ILE A 290 -13.15 -49.98 -13.63
C ILE A 290 -12.06 -49.01 -14.11
N ALA A 291 -10.77 -49.40 -14.06
CA ALA A 291 -9.67 -48.65 -14.66
C ALA A 291 -9.66 -48.69 -16.20
N LYS A 292 -10.36 -49.65 -16.83
CA LYS A 292 -10.56 -49.77 -18.29
C LYS A 292 -11.90 -49.21 -18.78
N ILE A 293 -12.77 -48.72 -17.89
CA ILE A 293 -13.83 -47.81 -18.31
C ILE A 293 -13.10 -46.52 -18.70
N ASN A 294 -12.74 -46.48 -19.98
CA ASN A 294 -12.13 -45.34 -20.64
C ASN A 294 -12.93 -44.09 -20.25
N PRO A 295 -12.33 -43.10 -19.55
CA PRO A 295 -12.95 -41.78 -19.37
C PRO A 295 -13.07 -41.01 -20.70
N THR A 296 -12.89 -41.69 -21.83
CA THR A 296 -12.79 -41.15 -23.18
C THR A 296 -14.15 -41.09 -23.89
N GLU A 297 -15.25 -41.54 -23.28
CA GLU A 297 -16.59 -41.43 -23.87
C GLU A 297 -17.52 -40.47 -23.09
N ILE A 298 -16.93 -39.54 -22.33
CA ILE A 298 -17.47 -38.18 -22.26
C ILE A 298 -16.77 -37.38 -23.37
N GLU A 299 -17.01 -37.79 -24.62
CA GLU A 299 -16.66 -36.99 -25.79
C GLU A 299 -17.53 -35.72 -25.74
N ALA A 300 -16.89 -34.59 -25.48
CA ALA A 300 -16.19 -33.80 -26.49
C ALA A 300 -17.15 -32.90 -27.28
N GLY A 301 -18.02 -32.19 -26.56
CA GLY A 301 -18.37 -30.81 -26.89
C GLY A 301 -17.39 -29.81 -26.24
N ASN A 302 -16.08 -29.98 -26.41
CA ASN A 302 -15.12 -28.97 -25.92
C ASN A 302 -13.91 -28.89 -26.86
N GLN A 303 -14.14 -28.28 -28.02
CA GLN A 303 -13.05 -27.85 -28.89
C GLN A 303 -12.24 -26.76 -28.19
N ASN A 304 -11.09 -27.14 -27.65
CA ASN A 304 -9.87 -26.33 -27.52
C ASN A 304 -10.03 -24.83 -27.21
N PRO A 305 -10.64 -24.39 -26.09
CA PRO A 305 -10.41 -23.03 -25.60
C PRO A 305 -9.03 -22.90 -24.93
N SER A 306 -8.41 -23.99 -24.48
CA SER A 306 -7.22 -23.93 -23.61
C SER A 306 -5.92 -23.51 -24.30
N GLN A 307 -5.70 -23.82 -25.58
CA GLN A 307 -4.45 -23.41 -26.27
C GLN A 307 -4.49 -21.96 -26.75
N LEU A 308 -5.65 -21.47 -27.20
CA LEU A 308 -5.83 -20.07 -27.60
C LEU A 308 -5.77 -19.14 -26.39
N ILE A 309 -6.39 -19.54 -25.26
CA ILE A 309 -6.31 -18.80 -23.99
C ILE A 309 -4.85 -18.75 -23.49
N LEU A 310 -4.11 -19.87 -23.49
CA LEU A 310 -2.70 -19.87 -23.05
C LEU A 310 -1.78 -19.02 -23.96
N PHE A 311 -2.00 -19.02 -25.27
CA PHE A 311 -1.20 -18.23 -26.20
C PHE A 311 -1.49 -16.73 -26.10
N THR A 312 -2.76 -16.33 -26.01
CA THR A 312 -3.11 -14.93 -25.77
C THR A 312 -2.59 -14.46 -24.42
N ASP A 313 -2.64 -15.30 -23.39
CA ASP A 313 -2.24 -14.92 -22.04
C ASP A 313 -0.71 -14.83 -21.91
N TRP A 314 0.07 -15.61 -22.67
CA TRP A 314 1.53 -15.47 -22.74
C TRP A 314 1.99 -14.29 -23.61
N PHE A 315 1.41 -14.16 -24.81
CA PHE A 315 1.77 -13.09 -25.77
C PHE A 315 1.39 -11.71 -25.24
N VAL A 316 0.19 -11.57 -24.68
CA VAL A 316 -0.26 -10.32 -24.05
C VAL A 316 0.59 -10.01 -22.82
N LYS A 317 1.02 -11.00 -22.02
CA LYS A 317 1.88 -10.73 -20.85
C LYS A 317 3.27 -10.22 -21.22
N GLN A 318 3.90 -10.76 -22.28
CA GLN A 318 5.25 -10.36 -22.66
C GLN A 318 5.26 -8.96 -23.32
N ASP A 319 4.34 -8.68 -24.25
CA ASP A 319 4.27 -7.36 -24.90
C ASP A 319 3.79 -6.26 -23.95
N LEU A 320 2.80 -6.55 -23.09
CA LEU A 320 2.37 -5.59 -22.07
C LEU A 320 3.48 -5.30 -21.06
N PHE A 321 4.34 -6.27 -20.77
CA PHE A 321 5.51 -6.03 -19.91
C PHE A 321 6.46 -5.02 -20.56
N PHE A 322 6.82 -5.19 -21.83
CA PHE A 322 7.70 -4.24 -22.54
C PHE A 322 7.05 -2.86 -22.68
N ILE A 323 5.76 -2.78 -22.99
CA ILE A 323 5.03 -1.52 -23.08
C ILE A 323 4.98 -0.83 -21.71
N SER A 324 4.64 -1.56 -20.64
CA SER A 324 4.62 -1.02 -19.27
C SER A 324 6.00 -0.53 -18.83
N LEU A 325 7.05 -1.29 -19.16
CA LEU A 325 8.43 -0.91 -18.90
C LEU A 325 8.82 0.36 -19.65
N ALA A 326 8.48 0.44 -20.94
CA ALA A 326 8.74 1.61 -21.77
C ALA A 326 8.02 2.86 -21.26
N VAL A 327 6.74 2.73 -20.90
CA VAL A 327 5.94 3.81 -20.29
C VAL A 327 6.61 4.28 -19.00
N SER A 328 7.01 3.37 -18.13
CA SER A 328 7.65 3.70 -16.84
C SER A 328 8.99 4.41 -17.03
N MET A 329 9.82 3.94 -17.96
CA MET A 329 11.12 4.55 -18.26
C MET A 329 10.98 5.90 -18.98
N GLY A 330 10.02 6.03 -19.89
CA GLY A 330 9.71 7.30 -20.56
C GLY A 330 9.19 8.37 -19.59
N ALA A 331 8.30 7.97 -18.70
CA ALA A 331 7.83 8.80 -17.60
C ALA A 331 8.99 9.30 -16.72
N LEU A 332 9.89 8.39 -16.33
CA LEU A 332 11.06 8.71 -15.50
C LEU A 332 12.02 9.66 -16.21
N GLY A 333 12.31 9.41 -17.50
CA GLY A 333 13.16 10.30 -18.30
C GLY A 333 12.58 11.72 -18.39
N SER A 334 11.28 11.84 -18.62
CA SER A 334 10.60 13.14 -18.65
C SER A 334 10.55 13.82 -17.28
N ALA A 335 10.28 13.07 -16.20
CA ALA A 335 10.32 13.57 -14.83
C ALA A 335 11.69 14.19 -14.48
N ILE A 336 12.79 13.48 -14.79
CA ILE A 336 14.15 14.00 -14.56
C ILE A 336 14.40 15.24 -15.44
N SER A 337 13.91 15.24 -16.68
CA SER A 337 14.00 16.40 -17.57
C SER A 337 13.28 17.64 -17.01
N VAL A 338 12.16 17.45 -16.29
CA VAL A 338 11.45 18.52 -15.57
C VAL A 338 12.26 19.01 -14.37
N ILE A 339 12.78 18.10 -13.54
CA ILE A 339 13.56 18.45 -12.34
C ILE A 339 14.81 19.26 -12.71
N VAL A 340 15.57 18.82 -13.71
CA VAL A 340 16.78 19.54 -14.19
C VAL A 340 16.44 20.95 -14.70
N ARG A 341 15.20 21.19 -15.11
CA ARG A 341 14.72 22.48 -15.62
C ARG A 341 13.87 23.27 -14.63
N ALA A 342 13.70 22.79 -13.40
CA ALA A 342 12.80 23.40 -12.42
C ALA A 342 13.06 24.91 -12.28
N ASN A 343 14.32 25.33 -12.19
CA ASN A 343 14.68 26.74 -12.07
C ASN A 343 14.19 27.60 -13.24
N LYS A 344 14.34 27.12 -14.49
CA LYS A 344 13.87 27.83 -15.69
C LYS A 344 12.35 27.97 -15.69
N PHE A 345 11.63 26.91 -15.29
CA PHE A 345 10.17 26.97 -15.19
C PHE A 345 9.70 27.89 -14.08
N ILE A 346 10.41 27.94 -12.95
CA ILE A 346 10.10 28.84 -11.85
C ILE A 346 10.32 30.30 -12.25
N GLU A 347 11.37 30.59 -13.01
CA GLU A 347 11.64 31.93 -13.53
C GLU A 347 10.58 32.39 -14.55
N GLN A 348 10.18 31.50 -15.45
CA GLN A 348 9.15 31.76 -16.47
C GLN A 348 7.72 31.78 -15.88
N GLY A 349 7.46 30.97 -14.86
CA GLY A 349 6.16 30.77 -14.21
C GLY A 349 5.71 31.89 -13.27
N LYS A 350 6.43 33.02 -13.21
CA LYS A 350 6.03 34.20 -12.42
C LYS A 350 4.68 34.80 -12.85
N ALA A 351 4.12 34.38 -13.99
CA ALA A 351 2.84 34.85 -14.52
C ALA A 351 1.60 34.02 -14.11
N GLY A 352 1.76 32.83 -13.49
CA GLY A 352 0.61 31.99 -13.13
C GLY A 352 0.93 30.87 -12.14
N GLU A 353 0.33 30.91 -10.96
CA GLU A 353 0.60 29.96 -9.87
C GLU A 353 0.21 28.50 -10.19
N SER A 354 -0.82 28.29 -11.00
CA SER A 354 -1.35 26.96 -11.36
C SER A 354 -0.57 26.27 -12.47
N ASP A 355 0.20 27.02 -13.27
CA ASP A 355 0.87 26.51 -14.47
C ASP A 355 2.01 25.53 -14.12
N LEU A 356 2.71 25.80 -13.00
CA LEU A 356 3.82 24.96 -12.53
C LEU A 356 3.37 23.56 -12.08
N PHE A 357 2.21 23.44 -11.45
CA PHE A 357 1.67 22.14 -11.07
C PHE A 357 1.36 21.29 -12.31
N PHE A 358 0.63 21.86 -13.27
CA PHE A 358 0.29 21.18 -14.51
C PHE A 358 1.52 20.85 -15.35
N THR A 359 2.53 21.72 -15.34
CA THR A 359 3.83 21.47 -15.96
C THR A 359 4.49 20.22 -15.36
N GLY A 360 4.51 20.08 -14.03
CA GLY A 360 5.05 18.91 -13.35
C GLY A 360 4.25 17.63 -13.61
N PHE A 361 2.93 17.74 -13.77
CA PHE A 361 2.03 16.60 -13.96
C PHE A 361 1.94 16.10 -15.41
N PHE A 362 1.76 17.00 -16.38
CA PHE A 362 1.48 16.62 -17.77
C PHE A 362 2.73 16.36 -18.61
N ARG A 363 3.87 16.98 -18.31
CA ARG A 363 5.11 16.73 -19.07
C ARG A 363 5.57 15.26 -19.02
N PRO A 364 5.51 14.58 -17.87
CA PRO A 364 5.76 13.14 -17.82
C PRO A 364 4.83 12.30 -18.71
N ILE A 365 3.54 12.69 -18.85
CA ILE A 365 2.58 12.02 -19.74
C ILE A 365 3.02 12.16 -21.20
N VAL A 366 3.49 13.34 -21.61
CA VAL A 366 4.06 13.55 -22.95
C VAL A 366 5.30 12.66 -23.15
N GLY A 367 6.15 12.54 -22.13
CA GLY A 367 7.31 11.64 -22.14
C GLY A 367 6.95 10.16 -22.32
N MET A 368 5.88 9.69 -21.67
CA MET A 368 5.35 8.33 -21.87
C MET A 368 4.96 8.10 -23.33
N SER A 369 4.23 9.04 -23.94
CA SER A 369 3.79 8.94 -25.33
C SER A 369 4.97 8.83 -26.31
N PHE A 370 6.03 9.62 -26.10
CA PHE A 370 7.26 9.52 -26.90
C PHE A 370 7.98 8.19 -26.71
N ALA A 371 8.00 7.65 -25.49
CA ALA A 371 8.60 6.34 -25.24
C ALA A 371 7.83 5.20 -25.90
N ILE A 372 6.49 5.21 -25.83
CA ILE A 372 5.64 4.24 -26.54
C ILE A 372 5.91 4.32 -28.05
N PHE A 373 5.93 5.53 -28.61
CA PHE A 373 6.21 5.75 -30.02
C PHE A 373 7.60 5.23 -30.42
N ALA A 374 8.63 5.49 -29.61
CA ALA A 374 9.99 5.03 -29.87
C ALA A 374 10.08 3.49 -29.86
N VAL A 375 9.43 2.83 -28.90
CA VAL A 375 9.38 1.36 -28.85
C VAL A 375 8.61 0.80 -30.04
N ALA A 376 7.46 1.39 -30.40
CA ALA A 376 6.70 0.98 -31.58
C ALA A 376 7.51 1.10 -32.88
N LEU A 377 8.32 2.17 -33.03
CA LEU A 377 9.21 2.32 -34.18
C LEU A 377 10.29 1.22 -34.23
N ILE A 378 10.84 0.80 -33.09
CA ILE A 378 11.82 -0.29 -33.04
C ILE A 378 11.16 -1.61 -33.44
N GLU A 379 10.01 -1.93 -32.84
CA GLU A 379 9.26 -3.17 -33.10
C GLU A 379 8.71 -3.23 -34.53
N SER A 380 8.43 -2.09 -35.16
CA SER A 380 8.01 -2.05 -36.57
C SER A 380 9.08 -2.54 -37.56
N GLY A 381 10.30 -2.78 -37.12
CA GLY A 381 11.38 -3.27 -37.96
C GLY A 381 11.98 -2.21 -38.88
N ILE A 382 11.58 -0.94 -38.76
CA ILE A 382 12.16 0.20 -39.52
C ILE A 382 13.68 0.25 -39.37
N PHE A 383 14.22 -0.17 -38.21
CA PHE A 383 15.65 -0.17 -37.93
C PHE A 383 16.32 -1.55 -37.98
N SER A 384 15.67 -2.56 -38.58
CA SER A 384 16.20 -3.93 -38.70
C SER A 384 17.59 -4.02 -39.37
N GLY A 385 17.98 -3.01 -40.16
CA GLY A 385 19.32 -2.90 -40.74
C GLY A 385 20.41 -2.28 -39.84
N ILE A 386 20.03 -1.52 -38.80
CA ILE A 386 20.96 -0.78 -37.93
C ILE A 386 21.15 -1.49 -36.59
N PHE A 387 20.08 -1.99 -36.00
CA PHE A 387 20.12 -2.73 -34.74
C PHE A 387 19.98 -4.22 -35.02
N ARG A 388 21.13 -4.93 -35.07
CA ARG A 388 21.13 -6.39 -34.97
C ARG A 388 20.83 -6.78 -33.53
N ILE A 389 19.54 -6.89 -33.23
CA ILE A 389 19.03 -7.42 -31.96
C ILE A 389 19.47 -8.88 -31.89
N THR A 390 20.57 -9.14 -31.18
CA THR A 390 21.06 -10.51 -30.93
C THR A 390 20.07 -11.18 -29.97
N GLU A 391 19.62 -12.40 -30.24
CA GLU A 391 18.56 -13.16 -29.54
C GLU A 391 18.74 -13.40 -28.02
N ARG A 392 19.69 -12.74 -27.35
CA ARG A 392 19.74 -12.75 -25.88
C ARG A 392 18.65 -11.84 -25.31
N GLU A 393 17.54 -12.45 -24.91
CA GLU A 393 16.36 -11.80 -24.31
C GLU A 393 16.70 -10.67 -23.31
N ASN A 394 17.67 -10.90 -22.41
CA ASN A 394 18.04 -9.91 -21.39
C ASN A 394 18.66 -8.62 -21.94
N ARG A 395 19.33 -8.66 -23.11
CA ARG A 395 19.97 -7.46 -23.69
C ARG A 395 18.94 -6.51 -24.30
N ASN A 396 17.82 -7.04 -24.76
CA ASN A 396 16.76 -6.28 -25.40
C ASN A 396 16.02 -5.42 -24.38
N VAL A 397 15.78 -5.96 -23.17
CA VAL A 397 15.14 -5.23 -22.05
C VAL A 397 15.90 -3.93 -21.74
N TYR A 398 17.22 -4.00 -21.54
CA TYR A 398 18.02 -2.80 -21.24
C TYR A 398 18.06 -1.79 -22.38
N LEU A 399 18.03 -2.27 -23.64
CA LEU A 399 17.96 -1.41 -24.81
C LEU A 399 16.63 -0.64 -24.85
N TYR A 400 15.50 -1.34 -24.64
CA TYR A 400 14.19 -0.70 -24.55
C TYR A 400 14.12 0.29 -23.40
N MET A 401 14.66 -0.04 -22.22
CA MET A 401 14.70 0.88 -21.09
C MET A 401 15.50 2.14 -21.42
N ALA A 402 16.69 1.99 -22.01
CA ALA A 402 17.54 3.12 -22.38
C ALA A 402 16.88 4.01 -23.44
N ILE A 403 16.30 3.42 -24.49
CA ILE A 403 15.66 4.19 -25.55
C ILE A 403 14.38 4.87 -25.05
N ALA A 404 13.54 4.16 -24.29
CA ALA A 404 12.34 4.75 -23.70
C ALA A 404 12.68 5.90 -22.77
N PHE A 405 13.72 5.75 -21.93
CA PHE A 405 14.21 6.81 -21.06
C PHE A 405 14.69 8.02 -21.85
N VAL A 406 15.54 7.80 -22.86
CA VAL A 406 16.07 8.87 -23.71
C VAL A 406 14.92 9.56 -24.47
N ALA A 407 13.97 8.80 -25.01
CA ALA A 407 12.79 9.34 -25.68
C ALA A 407 11.93 10.20 -24.74
N GLY A 408 11.69 9.74 -23.51
CA GLY A 408 11.00 10.54 -22.49
C GLY A 408 11.76 11.81 -22.10
N PHE A 409 13.09 11.72 -21.97
CA PHE A 409 13.95 12.88 -21.71
C PHE A 409 14.02 13.84 -22.91
N SER A 410 13.82 13.32 -24.13
CA SER A 410 14.03 14.01 -25.41
C SER A 410 13.04 15.10 -25.75
N GLU A 411 11.96 15.28 -24.98
CA GLU A 411 11.09 16.48 -25.10
C GLU A 411 11.92 17.76 -25.18
N ARG A 412 13.03 17.81 -24.42
CA ARG A 412 14.03 18.87 -24.49
C ARG A 412 14.98 18.78 -25.69
N LEU A 413 15.43 17.57 -26.04
CA LEU A 413 16.38 17.39 -27.15
C LEU A 413 15.78 17.90 -28.46
N VAL A 414 14.49 17.68 -28.68
CA VAL A 414 13.81 18.17 -29.88
C VAL A 414 13.79 19.70 -29.89
N GLU A 415 13.37 20.35 -28.79
CA GLU A 415 13.35 21.82 -28.70
C GLU A 415 14.77 22.43 -28.85
N ASP A 416 15.76 21.89 -28.13
CA ASP A 416 17.14 22.38 -28.18
C ASP A 416 17.79 22.16 -29.56
N VAL A 417 17.47 21.05 -30.26
CA VAL A 417 17.96 20.78 -31.63
C VAL A 417 17.26 21.67 -32.65
N VAL A 418 15.94 21.86 -32.55
CA VAL A 418 15.19 22.74 -33.45
C VAL A 418 15.69 24.17 -33.29
N LEU A 419 15.81 24.69 -32.07
CA LEU A 419 16.31 26.05 -31.82
C LEU A 419 17.76 26.23 -32.29
N LYS A 420 18.65 25.24 -32.08
CA LYS A 420 20.03 25.32 -32.61
C LYS A 420 20.06 25.25 -34.13
N THR A 421 19.20 24.45 -34.74
CA THR A 421 19.10 24.33 -36.20
C THR A 421 18.56 25.61 -36.82
N GLU A 422 17.50 26.19 -36.24
CA GLU A 422 16.95 27.49 -36.65
C GLU A 422 17.99 28.60 -36.55
N ASN A 423 18.72 28.69 -35.43
CA ASN A 423 19.79 29.68 -35.27
C ASN A 423 20.96 29.47 -36.25
N THR A 424 21.25 28.23 -36.61
CA THR A 424 22.29 27.91 -37.60
C THR A 424 21.83 28.21 -39.03
N LEU A 425 20.57 27.91 -39.39
CA LEU A 425 20.01 28.20 -40.71
C LEU A 425 19.75 29.69 -40.91
N THR A 426 19.19 30.38 -39.92
CA THR A 426 18.90 31.82 -39.99
C THR A 426 20.14 32.68 -39.79
N GLY A 427 21.19 32.14 -39.15
CA GLY A 427 22.52 32.75 -39.05
C GLY A 427 23.23 32.96 -40.39
N PHE A 428 22.78 32.32 -41.48
CA PHE A 428 23.28 32.61 -42.84
C PHE A 428 22.68 33.89 -43.44
N ASN A 429 21.52 34.37 -42.99
CA ASN A 429 20.88 35.56 -43.56
C ASN A 429 21.32 36.89 -42.92
N SER A 430 22.00 36.87 -41.77
CA SER A 430 22.44 38.09 -41.07
C SER A 430 23.86 38.55 -41.43
N ARG A 431 24.55 37.86 -42.36
CA ARG A 431 25.87 38.29 -42.87
C ARG A 431 25.82 39.23 -44.07
N HIS A 432 24.65 39.47 -44.67
CA HIS A 432 24.55 40.30 -45.87
C HIS A 432 24.32 41.80 -45.60
N ASP A 433 23.96 42.20 -44.37
CA ASP A 433 23.67 43.59 -44.01
C ASP A 433 24.82 44.34 -43.31
N LYS A 434 25.99 43.71 -43.12
CA LYS A 434 27.18 44.37 -42.54
C LYS A 434 28.18 44.90 -43.57
N LEU A 435 27.85 44.89 -44.86
CA LEU A 435 28.70 45.41 -45.93
C LEU A 435 28.27 46.79 -46.48
N ASN A 436 27.23 47.41 -45.91
CA ASN A 436 26.78 48.76 -46.27
C ASN A 436 26.79 49.72 -45.05
N LYS A 437 27.91 49.76 -44.31
CA LYS A 437 28.17 50.86 -43.37
C LYS A 437 29.61 51.32 -43.43
#